data_AF-A0A2E1P214-F1
#
_entry.id   AF-A0A2E1P214-F1
#
_cell.length_a   1.000
_cell.length_b   1.000
_cell.length_c   1.000
_cell.angle_alpha   90.00
_cell.angle_beta   90.00
_cell.angle_gamma   90.00
#
_symmetry.space_group_name_H-M   'P 1'
#
loop_
_entity.id
_entity.type
_entity.pdbx_description
1 polymer ?
#
loop_
_entity_poly.entity_id
_entity_poly.type
_entity_poly.pdbx_seq_one_letter_code
_entity_poly.pdbx_strand_id
1 'polypeptide(L)'
;MPPFWPFKKKEAIAELEEQPPAPVVYKRGEDPNARTTIETDANAYKDALALFGGGSEEVKAASDQSVHYDGVSAPTIQTPSEPEPSFKWVHHTDGYHYKQLADGAFEPTPHTKNNDGTYTAYS
;
A
#
# COMPACT_ATOMS: atom_id res chain seq x y z
N MET A 1 -16.72 3.52 -42.62
CA MET A 1 -16.49 4.74 -41.81
C MET A 1 -16.10 4.31 -40.41
N PRO A 2 -14.96 4.76 -39.87
CA PRO A 2 -14.63 4.51 -38.48
C PRO A 2 -15.58 5.31 -37.56
N PRO A 3 -16.00 4.75 -36.41
CA PRO A 3 -16.93 5.41 -35.50
C PRO A 3 -16.30 6.62 -34.80
N PHE A 4 -17.09 7.68 -34.63
CA PHE A 4 -16.68 8.90 -33.92
C PHE A 4 -16.70 8.66 -32.40
N TRP A 5 -15.52 8.47 -31.80
CA TRP A 5 -15.39 8.42 -30.34
C TRP A 5 -15.32 9.84 -29.74
N PRO A 6 -16.07 10.14 -28.66
CA PRO A 6 -16.09 11.47 -28.02
C PRO A 6 -14.92 11.71 -27.06
N PHE A 7 -13.82 10.97 -27.18
CA PHE A 7 -12.63 11.22 -26.39
C PHE A 7 -11.92 12.43 -26.99
N LYS A 8 -12.08 13.60 -26.34
CA LYS A 8 -11.22 14.76 -26.57
C LYS A 8 -9.76 14.30 -26.49
N LYS A 9 -8.97 14.67 -27.49
CA LYS A 9 -7.52 14.40 -27.52
C LYS A 9 -6.93 14.92 -26.21
N LYS A 10 -6.17 14.06 -25.52
CA LYS A 10 -5.60 14.33 -24.20
C LYS A 10 -4.74 15.60 -24.27
N GLU A 11 -4.98 16.51 -23.33
CA GLU A 11 -4.18 17.70 -23.11
C GLU A 11 -2.75 17.28 -22.77
N ALA A 12 -1.75 17.92 -23.36
CA ALA A 12 -0.36 17.58 -23.13
C ALA A 12 -0.02 17.91 -21.66
N ILE A 13 0.36 16.89 -20.91
CA ILE A 13 0.78 17.01 -19.50
C ILE A 13 2.03 17.89 -19.50
N ALA A 14 1.99 19.00 -18.76
CA ALA A 14 3.16 19.86 -18.58
C ALA A 14 4.26 19.04 -17.90
N GLU A 15 5.37 18.82 -18.61
CA GLU A 15 6.58 18.22 -18.03
C GLU A 15 7.13 19.18 -16.99
N LEU A 16 6.92 18.85 -15.72
CA LEU A 16 7.57 19.53 -14.60
C LEU A 16 9.03 19.10 -14.62
N GLU A 17 9.96 20.02 -14.93
CA GLU A 17 11.39 19.77 -14.82
C GLU A 17 11.78 19.62 -13.35
N GLU A 18 11.63 18.42 -12.82
CA GLU A 18 12.09 18.09 -11.47
C GLU A 18 13.62 17.95 -11.49
N GLN A 19 14.30 18.81 -10.74
CA GLN A 19 15.75 18.79 -10.63
C GLN A 19 16.20 17.47 -9.99
N PRO A 20 17.22 16.77 -10.53
CA PRO A 20 17.64 15.48 -9.99
C PRO A 20 18.12 15.61 -8.54
N PRO A 21 17.85 14.60 -7.69
CA PRO A 21 18.28 14.62 -6.30
C PRO A 21 19.81 14.63 -6.21
N ALA A 22 20.33 15.35 -5.21
CA ALA A 22 21.77 15.43 -5.01
C ALA A 22 22.36 14.04 -4.66
N PRO A 23 23.54 13.67 -5.19
CA PRO A 23 24.17 12.39 -4.92
C PRO A 23 24.65 12.30 -3.46
N VAL A 24 24.33 11.19 -2.79
CA VAL A 24 24.80 10.91 -1.43
C VAL A 24 26.24 10.38 -1.49
N VAL A 25 27.20 11.13 -0.97
CA VAL A 25 28.62 10.76 -0.95
C VAL A 25 29.00 10.25 0.44
N TYR A 26 29.34 8.96 0.55
CA TYR A 26 29.85 8.37 1.79
C TYR A 26 31.35 8.64 1.95
N LYS A 27 31.73 9.31 3.04
CA LYS A 27 33.15 9.45 3.44
C LYS A 27 33.56 8.26 4.29
N ARG A 28 34.72 7.68 3.98
CA ARG A 28 35.28 6.54 4.75
C ARG A 28 35.61 7.02 6.17
N GLY A 29 34.88 6.51 7.16
CA GLY A 29 35.07 6.84 8.59
C GLY A 29 33.93 7.66 9.21
N GLU A 30 32.93 8.06 8.43
CA GLU A 30 31.71 8.71 8.93
C GLU A 30 30.65 7.65 9.25
N ASP A 31 29.98 7.75 10.40
CA ASP A 31 28.91 6.82 10.78
C ASP A 31 27.68 7.08 9.88
N PRO A 32 27.24 6.11 9.06
CA PRO A 32 26.08 6.28 8.19
C PRO A 32 24.76 6.51 8.95
N ASN A 33 24.74 6.24 10.27
CA ASN A 33 23.59 6.49 11.14
C ASN A 33 23.74 7.76 12.00
N ALA A 34 24.81 8.54 11.82
CA ALA A 34 24.97 9.83 12.49
C ALA A 34 23.87 10.79 12.02
N ARG A 35 22.79 10.88 12.80
CA ARG A 35 21.74 11.87 12.58
C ARG A 35 22.27 13.22 13.05
N THR A 36 22.23 14.21 12.17
CA THR A 36 22.43 15.60 12.58
C THR A 36 21.39 15.95 13.64
N THR A 37 21.84 16.47 14.78
CA THR A 37 20.95 16.97 15.83
C THR A 37 20.11 18.08 15.23
N ILE A 38 18.81 17.82 15.04
CA ILE A 38 17.88 18.82 14.53
C ILE A 38 17.59 19.76 15.70
N GLU A 39 17.96 21.03 15.57
CA GLU A 39 17.52 22.05 16.52
C GLU A 39 16.03 22.25 16.33
N THR A 40 15.26 21.91 17.35
CA THR A 40 13.81 22.12 17.34
C THR A 40 13.53 23.61 17.50
N ASP A 41 13.11 24.26 16.41
CA ASP A 41 12.63 25.64 16.46
C ASP A 41 11.27 25.67 17.19
N ALA A 42 11.31 26.16 18.43
CA ALA A 42 10.15 26.24 19.29
C ALA A 42 9.07 27.19 18.73
N ASN A 43 9.43 28.18 17.90
CA ASN A 43 8.47 29.09 17.29
C ASN A 43 7.75 28.40 16.13
N ALA A 44 8.50 27.70 15.26
CA ALA A 44 7.91 26.93 14.17
C ALA A 44 6.96 25.82 14.70
N TYR A 45 7.32 25.19 15.83
CA TYR A 45 6.44 24.22 16.50
C TYR A 45 5.13 24.85 17.00
N LYS A 46 5.20 26.04 17.61
CA LYS A 46 4.01 26.76 18.08
C LYS A 46 3.11 27.23 16.93
N ASP A 47 3.69 27.70 15.84
CA ASP A 47 2.95 28.12 14.65
C ASP A 47 2.25 26.93 13.99
N ALA A 48 2.90 25.76 13.92
CA ALA A 48 2.28 24.53 13.41
C ALA A 48 1.11 24.07 14.30
N LEU A 49 1.25 24.16 15.63
CA LEU A 49 0.15 23.89 16.55
C LEU A 49 -1.02 24.85 16.37
N ALA A 50 -0.76 26.12 16.07
CA ALA A 50 -1.81 27.11 15.79
C ALA A 50 -2.47 26.88 14.42
N LEU A 51 -1.72 26.39 13.45
CA LEU A 51 -2.20 26.17 12.07
C LEU A 51 -2.98 24.85 11.90
N PHE A 52 -2.63 23.82 12.69
CA PHE A 52 -3.27 22.50 12.64
C PHE A 52 -4.20 22.23 13.84
N GLY A 53 -4.10 23.01 14.91
CA GLY A 53 -5.01 22.97 16.05
C GLY A 53 -6.32 23.66 15.70
N GLY A 54 -7.40 22.90 15.59
CA GLY A 54 -8.76 23.37 15.22
C GLY A 54 -9.44 24.29 16.25
N GLY A 55 -8.70 25.15 16.94
CA GLY A 55 -9.20 26.16 17.88
C GLY A 55 -9.75 25.64 19.20
N SER A 56 -9.75 24.33 19.45
CA SER A 56 -10.16 23.74 20.73
C SER A 56 -8.95 23.27 21.52
N GLU A 57 -8.76 23.83 22.73
CA GLU A 57 -7.72 23.41 23.68
C GLU A 57 -7.98 22.02 24.31
N GLU A 58 -9.07 21.35 23.92
CA GLU A 58 -9.44 20.05 24.43
C GLU A 58 -8.82 18.91 23.59
N VAL A 59 -7.70 18.38 24.07
CA VAL A 59 -7.18 17.09 23.61
C VAL A 59 -7.89 16.00 24.43
N LYS A 60 -8.96 15.40 23.86
CA LYS A 60 -9.55 14.19 24.45
C LYS A 60 -8.60 13.03 24.20
N ALA A 61 -8.02 12.49 25.27
CA ALA A 61 -7.28 11.24 25.20
C ALA A 61 -8.17 10.18 24.54
N ALA A 62 -7.66 9.54 23.49
CA ALA A 62 -8.37 8.45 22.84
C ALA A 62 -8.66 7.36 23.90
N SER A 63 -9.91 6.92 23.98
CA SER A 63 -10.29 5.84 24.89
C SER A 63 -9.50 4.59 24.54
N ASP A 64 -8.88 3.97 25.55
CA ASP A 64 -8.07 2.77 25.37
C ASP A 64 -8.93 1.62 24.81
N GLN A 65 -8.83 1.41 23.50
CA GLN A 65 -9.54 0.34 22.81
C GLN A 65 -8.96 -1.04 23.09
N SER A 66 -7.80 -1.14 23.76
CA SER A 66 -7.16 -2.44 24.05
C SER A 66 -7.94 -3.27 25.06
N VAL A 67 -8.68 -2.63 25.99
CA VAL A 67 -9.56 -3.31 26.94
C VAL A 67 -10.77 -3.97 26.26
N HIS A 68 -11.17 -3.44 25.10
CA HIS A 68 -12.25 -4.00 24.27
C HIS A 68 -11.75 -5.02 23.24
N TYR A 69 -10.45 -5.25 23.17
CA TYR A 69 -9.86 -6.22 22.27
C TYR A 69 -9.71 -7.57 22.97
N ASP A 70 -10.73 -8.43 22.86
CA ASP A 70 -10.75 -9.81 23.38
C ASP A 70 -9.82 -10.78 22.60
N GLY A 71 -8.98 -10.24 21.73
CA GLY A 71 -8.12 -11.02 20.84
C GLY A 71 -8.92 -11.70 19.73
N VAL A 72 -8.45 -11.57 18.49
CA VAL A 72 -8.65 -12.67 17.53
C VAL A 72 -7.71 -13.77 18.00
N SER A 73 -8.14 -14.58 18.97
CA SER A 73 -7.65 -15.95 19.00
C SER A 73 -8.11 -16.53 17.69
N ALA A 74 -7.19 -16.70 16.72
CA ALA A 74 -7.46 -17.53 15.58
C ALA A 74 -7.87 -18.86 16.19
N PRO A 75 -9.16 -19.24 16.13
CA PRO A 75 -9.47 -20.56 16.59
C PRO A 75 -8.75 -21.46 15.60
N THR A 76 -7.99 -22.43 16.09
CA THR A 76 -7.52 -23.57 15.32
C THR A 76 -8.76 -24.34 14.88
N ILE A 77 -9.58 -23.75 14.00
CA ILE A 77 -10.73 -24.36 13.38
C ILE A 77 -10.12 -25.12 12.22
N GLN A 78 -9.85 -26.38 12.54
CA GLN A 78 -10.15 -27.53 11.69
C GLN A 78 -10.96 -27.09 10.47
N THR A 79 -10.33 -27.19 9.31
CA THR A 79 -10.91 -27.15 7.96
C THR A 79 -12.43 -27.35 7.99
N PRO A 80 -13.23 -26.28 7.86
CA PRO A 80 -14.59 -26.43 7.39
C PRO A 80 -14.46 -26.76 5.91
N SER A 81 -14.86 -27.97 5.54
CA SER A 81 -15.15 -28.34 4.17
C SER A 81 -16.18 -27.35 3.60
N GLU A 82 -15.67 -26.40 2.80
CA GLU A 82 -16.22 -25.92 1.54
C GLU A 82 -17.71 -25.53 1.49
N PRO A 83 -17.98 -24.29 1.09
CA PRO A 83 -18.68 -24.09 -0.17
C PRO A 83 -17.67 -23.63 -1.20
N GLU A 84 -17.64 -24.26 -2.39
CA GLU A 84 -16.62 -23.99 -3.41
C GLU A 84 -16.47 -22.48 -3.58
N PRO A 85 -15.31 -21.89 -3.20
CA PRO A 85 -15.15 -20.47 -3.38
C PRO A 85 -15.26 -20.24 -4.89
N SER A 86 -16.20 -19.41 -5.30
CA SER A 86 -16.24 -18.95 -6.69
C SER A 86 -15.01 -18.07 -6.89
N PHE A 87 -13.91 -18.70 -7.30
CA PHE A 87 -12.66 -18.02 -7.59
C PHE A 87 -12.51 -17.82 -9.09
N LYS A 88 -11.87 -16.71 -9.47
CA LYS A 88 -11.54 -16.39 -10.84
C LYS A 88 -10.03 -16.40 -11.01
N TRP A 89 -9.56 -17.04 -12.07
CA TRP A 89 -8.17 -16.93 -12.48
C TRP A 89 -7.93 -15.59 -13.18
N VAL A 90 -6.98 -14.82 -12.68
CA VAL A 90 -6.57 -13.54 -13.25
C VAL A 90 -5.11 -13.65 -13.69
N HIS A 91 -4.85 -13.42 -14.97
CA HIS A 91 -3.50 -13.34 -15.52
C HIS A 91 -2.89 -11.98 -15.18
N HIS A 92 -1.69 -11.98 -14.58
CA HIS A 92 -0.97 -10.78 -14.20
C HIS A 92 0.18 -10.49 -15.19
N THR A 93 0.77 -9.30 -15.14
CA THR A 93 1.85 -8.85 -16.04
C THR A 93 3.18 -9.60 -15.90
N ASP A 94 3.34 -10.35 -14.81
CA ASP A 94 4.52 -11.19 -14.53
C ASP A 94 4.48 -12.56 -15.22
N GLY A 95 3.40 -12.88 -15.93
CA GLY A 95 3.20 -14.14 -16.64
C GLY A 95 2.56 -15.24 -15.79
N TYR A 96 2.23 -14.96 -14.53
CA TYR A 96 1.53 -15.90 -13.65
C TYR A 96 0.03 -15.60 -13.58
N HIS A 97 -0.71 -16.58 -13.09
CA HIS A 97 -2.12 -16.46 -12.77
C HIS A 97 -2.30 -16.52 -11.26
N TYR A 98 -3.17 -15.66 -10.75
CA TYR A 98 -3.54 -15.61 -9.36
C TYR A 98 -5.01 -15.97 -9.19
N LYS A 99 -5.33 -16.64 -8.09
CA LYS A 99 -6.72 -16.91 -7.71
C LYS A 99 -7.28 -15.67 -7.03
N GLN A 100 -8.25 -15.04 -7.67
CA GLN A 100 -9.06 -14.00 -7.06
C GLN A 100 -10.28 -14.64 -6.40
N LEU A 101 -10.44 -14.42 -5.10
CA LEU A 101 -11.54 -14.88 -4.27
C LEU A 101 -12.79 -14.00 -4.49
N ALA A 102 -13.95 -14.44 -4.00
CA ALA A 102 -15.22 -13.74 -4.16
C ALA A 102 -15.30 -12.39 -3.43
N ASP A 103 -14.46 -12.19 -2.42
CA ASP A 103 -14.26 -10.92 -1.69
C ASP A 103 -13.36 -9.93 -2.45
N GLY A 104 -12.80 -10.36 -3.59
CA GLY A 104 -11.85 -9.60 -4.40
C GLY A 104 -10.40 -9.73 -3.95
N ALA A 105 -10.13 -10.45 -2.85
CA ALA A 105 -8.78 -10.73 -2.38
C ALA A 105 -8.06 -11.72 -3.30
N PHE A 106 -6.73 -11.68 -3.29
CA PHE A 106 -5.89 -12.57 -4.09
C PHE A 106 -5.11 -13.54 -3.19
N GLU A 107 -5.03 -14.80 -3.61
CA GLU A 107 -4.04 -15.71 -3.03
C GLU A 107 -2.62 -15.26 -3.42
N PRO A 108 -1.67 -15.22 -2.48
CA PRO A 108 -0.29 -14.81 -2.77
C PRO A 108 0.50 -15.83 -3.59
N THR A 109 -0.03 -17.05 -3.75
CA THR A 109 0.62 -18.14 -4.45
C THR A 109 0.49 -17.98 -5.97
N PRO A 110 1.59 -17.76 -6.71
CA PRO A 110 1.56 -17.70 -8.17
C PRO A 110 1.25 -19.07 -8.78
N HIS A 111 0.51 -19.09 -9.89
CA HIS A 111 0.23 -20.32 -10.64
C HIS A 111 0.54 -20.17 -12.13
N THR A 112 0.94 -21.26 -12.76
CA THR A 112 1.14 -21.35 -14.22
C THR A 112 -0.01 -22.14 -14.87
N LYS A 113 -0.43 -21.71 -16.06
CA LYS A 113 -1.46 -22.41 -16.83
C LYS A 113 -0.81 -23.44 -17.76
N ASN A 114 -1.18 -24.70 -17.61
CA ASN A 114 -0.73 -25.80 -18.46
C ASN A 114 -1.48 -25.80 -19.81
N ASN A 115 -0.94 -26.54 -20.78
CA ASN A 115 -1.57 -26.72 -22.10
C ASN A 115 -2.98 -27.35 -22.01
N ASP A 116 -3.22 -28.16 -20.97
CA ASP A 116 -4.53 -28.77 -20.68
C ASP A 116 -5.53 -27.80 -20.02
N GLY A 117 -5.13 -26.54 -19.79
CA GLY A 117 -5.95 -25.51 -19.17
C GLY A 117 -5.99 -25.54 -17.65
N THR A 118 -5.36 -26.55 -17.02
CA THR A 118 -5.20 -26.67 -15.56
C THR A 118 -4.16 -25.68 -15.04
N TYR A 119 -4.31 -25.23 -13.80
CA TYR A 119 -3.36 -24.35 -13.12
C TYR A 119 -2.54 -25.10 -12.08
N THR A 120 -1.23 -24.95 -12.11
CA THR A 120 -0.29 -25.53 -11.12
C THR A 120 0.42 -24.42 -10.37
N ALA A 121 0.53 -24.55 -9.05
CA ALA A 121 1.25 -23.59 -8.23
C ALA A 121 2.73 -23.57 -8.64
N TYR A 122 3.28 -22.36 -8.78
CA TYR A 122 4.70 -22.16 -9.01
C TYR A 122 5.43 -22.25 -7.67
N SER A 123 6.32 -23.24 -7.55
CA SER A 123 7.15 -23.54 -6.38
C SER A 123 8.62 -23.42 -6.71
#